data_AF-A0A6P6DK25-F1
#
_entry.id   AF-A0A6P6DK25-F1
#
_cell.length_a   1.000
_cell.length_b   1.000
_cell.length_c   1.000
_cell.angle_alpha   90.00
_cell.angle_beta   90.00
_cell.angle_gamma   90.00
#
_symmetry.space_group_name_H-M   'P 1'
#
loop_
_entity.id
_entity.type
_entity.pdbx_description
1 polymer ?
#
loop_
_entity_poly.entity_id
_entity_poly.type
_entity_poly.pdbx_seq_one_letter_code
_entity_poly.pdbx_strand_id
1 'polypeptide(L)'
;MIDLEFRYTQTLAQEYLLHTLQVPQARASPSRTSRVLQDVAFSVQEEVEKSLKPWLDRCDVVSIDAARAVFTQVMEKEFEDGIINWGRIVTIFAFGGVLLKRLPRELIAPDVDTYKEISYLVAEFIMSHTGDWIRQHGGWENGFVRKFEPKSGWLTFVGVMGQICAVLSLLKQFY
;
A
#
# COMPACT_ATOMS: atom_id res chain seq x y z
N MET A 1 16.35 16.82 2.59
CA MET A 1 15.86 16.08 1.40
C MET A 1 15.09 14.84 1.81
N ILE A 2 15.66 13.97 2.65
CA ILE A 2 15.00 12.76 3.17
C ILE A 2 13.66 13.06 3.87
N ASP A 3 13.60 14.08 4.72
CA ASP A 3 12.36 14.47 5.42
C ASP A 3 11.23 14.90 4.47
N LEU A 4 11.57 15.51 3.33
CA LEU A 4 10.60 15.93 2.34
C LEU A 4 10.03 14.73 1.57
N GLU A 5 10.90 13.77 1.24
CA GLU A 5 10.51 12.53 0.56
C GLU A 5 9.68 11.63 1.47
N PHE A 6 10.00 11.57 2.76
CA PHE A 6 9.18 10.89 3.76
C PHE A 6 7.79 11.53 3.82
N ARG A 7 7.70 12.85 3.98
CA ARG A 7 6.41 13.57 4.01
C ARG A 7 5.61 13.38 2.74
N TYR A 8 6.26 13.39 1.58
CA TYR A 8 5.59 13.14 0.31
C TYR A 8 5.04 11.72 0.21
N THR A 9 5.82 10.72 0.60
CA THR A 9 5.38 9.31 0.63
C THR A 9 4.25 9.10 1.64
N GLN A 10 4.33 9.71 2.83
CA GLN A 10 3.27 9.70 3.82
C GLN A 10 1.99 10.37 3.31
N THR A 11 2.12 11.47 2.54
CA THR A 11 0.96 12.11 1.91
C THR A 11 0.28 11.17 0.94
N LEU A 12 1.04 10.48 0.06
CA LEU A 12 0.49 9.48 -0.86
C LEU A 12 -0.22 8.33 -0.11
N ALA A 13 0.38 7.83 0.97
CA ALA A 13 -0.22 6.78 1.78
C ALA A 13 -1.52 7.26 2.45
N GLN A 14 -1.51 8.46 3.02
CA GLN A 14 -2.69 9.04 3.66
C GLN A 14 -3.83 9.27 2.66
N GLU A 15 -3.54 9.85 1.49
CA GLU A 15 -4.52 10.07 0.42
C GLU A 15 -5.11 8.75 -0.09
N TYR A 16 -4.30 7.70 -0.19
CA TYR A 16 -4.77 6.36 -0.56
C TYR A 16 -5.68 5.74 0.51
N LEU A 17 -5.26 5.74 1.78
CA LEU A 17 -6.04 5.15 2.87
C LEU A 17 -7.38 5.86 3.07
N LEU A 18 -7.41 7.18 2.93
CA LEU A 18 -8.65 7.95 2.97
C LEU A 18 -9.57 7.63 1.79
N HIS A 19 -9.01 7.40 0.60
CA HIS A 19 -9.76 6.90 -0.55
C HIS A 19 -10.37 5.52 -0.28
N THR A 20 -9.61 4.60 0.32
CA THR A 20 -10.09 3.26 0.73
C THR A 20 -11.24 3.33 1.73
N LEU A 21 -11.24 4.29 2.65
CA LEU A 21 -12.33 4.51 3.61
C LEU A 21 -13.55 5.26 3.02
N GLN A 22 -13.49 5.67 1.74
CA GLN A 22 -14.53 6.48 1.08
C GLN A 22 -14.84 7.80 1.83
N VAL A 23 -13.88 8.33 2.59
CA VAL A 23 -14.07 9.60 3.33
C VAL A 23 -14.00 10.76 2.35
N PRO A 24 -15.05 11.61 2.25
CA PRO A 24 -15.02 12.80 1.40
C PRO A 24 -13.86 13.72 1.81
N GLN A 25 -12.85 13.85 0.96
CA GLN A 25 -11.75 14.78 1.21
C GLN A 25 -12.25 16.23 1.06
N ALA A 26 -12.18 17.02 2.13
CA ALA A 26 -12.61 18.42 2.15
C ALA A 26 -11.60 19.40 1.49
N ARG A 27 -10.49 18.91 0.91
CA ARG A 27 -9.45 19.73 0.29
C ARG A 27 -9.10 19.25 -1.11
N ALA A 28 -8.45 20.16 -1.85
CA ALA A 28 -8.06 20.12 -3.25
C ALA A 28 -7.89 18.73 -3.87
N SER A 29 -8.29 18.62 -5.15
CA SER A 29 -8.17 17.40 -5.96
C SER A 29 -6.79 16.72 -5.79
N PRO A 30 -6.76 15.38 -5.60
CA PRO A 30 -5.51 14.66 -5.37
C PRO A 30 -4.50 14.87 -6.49
N SER A 31 -3.22 14.81 -6.14
CA SER A 31 -2.11 14.95 -7.09
C SER A 31 -2.22 13.92 -8.23
N ARG A 32 -1.55 14.17 -9.36
CA ARG A 32 -1.48 13.20 -10.47
C ARG A 32 -0.93 11.85 -10.00
N THR A 33 0.14 11.87 -9.21
CA THR A 33 0.74 10.69 -8.61
C THR A 33 -0.26 9.94 -7.73
N SER A 34 -0.97 10.65 -6.84
CA SER A 34 -1.96 10.04 -5.96
C SER A 34 -3.09 9.37 -6.73
N ARG A 35 -3.57 9.97 -7.83
CA ARG A 35 -4.63 9.37 -8.66
C ARG A 35 -4.18 8.06 -9.29
N VAL A 36 -3.02 8.07 -9.95
CA VAL A 36 -2.45 6.85 -10.56
C VAL A 36 -2.20 5.77 -9.49
N LEU A 37 -1.71 6.17 -8.31
CA LEU A 37 -1.49 5.26 -7.20
C LEU A 37 -2.79 4.66 -6.68
N GLN A 38 -3.83 5.48 -6.47
CA GLN A 38 -5.15 5.03 -6.03
C GLN A 38 -5.73 4.00 -6.99
N ASP A 39 -5.73 4.28 -8.30
CA ASP A 39 -6.28 3.37 -9.31
C ASP A 39 -5.62 1.99 -9.29
N VAL A 40 -4.27 1.96 -9.27
CA VAL A 40 -3.51 0.71 -9.31
C VAL A 40 -3.58 0.00 -7.97
N ALA A 41 -3.33 0.69 -6.86
CA ALA A 41 -3.30 0.09 -5.53
C ALA A 41 -4.68 -0.41 -5.11
N PHE A 42 -5.78 0.26 -5.49
CA PHE A 42 -7.13 -0.22 -5.22
C PHE A 42 -7.41 -1.54 -5.96
N SER A 43 -7.03 -1.63 -7.23
CA SER A 43 -7.15 -2.87 -8.01
C SER A 43 -6.36 -4.03 -7.39
N VAL A 44 -5.14 -3.75 -6.91
CA VAL A 44 -4.31 -4.71 -6.18
C VAL A 44 -4.96 -5.10 -4.85
N GLN A 45 -5.47 -4.13 -4.10
CA GLN A 45 -6.12 -4.35 -2.81
C GLN A 45 -7.31 -5.31 -2.95
N GLU A 46 -8.17 -5.10 -3.95
CA GLU A 46 -9.31 -6.00 -4.20
C GLU A 46 -8.85 -7.44 -4.48
N GLU A 47 -7.76 -7.62 -5.21
CA GLU A 47 -7.21 -8.96 -5.46
C GLU A 47 -6.62 -9.57 -4.19
N VAL A 48 -5.87 -8.80 -3.40
CA VAL A 48 -5.30 -9.26 -2.13
C VAL A 48 -6.42 -9.66 -1.17
N GLU A 49 -7.49 -8.87 -1.05
CA GLU A 49 -8.65 -9.19 -0.22
C GLU A 49 -9.33 -10.50 -0.66
N LYS A 50 -9.48 -10.73 -1.96
CA LYS A 50 -10.05 -11.97 -2.51
C LYS A 50 -9.15 -13.17 -2.25
N SER A 51 -7.87 -13.05 -2.59
CA SER A 51 -6.91 -14.15 -2.55
C SER A 51 -6.51 -14.55 -1.12
N LEU A 52 -6.45 -13.59 -0.21
CA LEU A 52 -6.14 -13.84 1.21
C LEU A 52 -7.37 -14.01 2.08
N LYS A 53 -8.59 -14.01 1.51
CA LYS A 53 -9.83 -14.10 2.28
C LYS A 53 -9.79 -15.18 3.39
N PRO A 54 -9.37 -16.43 3.14
CA PRO A 54 -9.33 -17.45 4.19
C PRO A 54 -8.37 -17.13 5.35
N TRP A 55 -7.23 -16.50 5.04
CA TRP A 55 -6.25 -16.08 6.04
C TRP A 55 -6.74 -14.84 6.80
N LEU A 56 -7.24 -13.84 6.07
CA LEU A 56 -7.77 -12.61 6.65
C LEU A 56 -8.96 -12.88 7.58
N ASP A 57 -9.82 -13.86 7.25
CA ASP A 57 -10.96 -14.24 8.09
C ASP A 57 -10.54 -14.91 9.42
N ARG A 58 -9.27 -15.34 9.54
CA ARG A 58 -8.67 -15.88 10.77
C ARG A 58 -7.72 -14.90 11.45
N CYS A 59 -7.36 -13.80 10.78
CA CYS A 59 -6.41 -12.82 11.27
C CYS A 59 -7.14 -11.80 12.15
N ASP A 60 -6.83 -11.79 13.44
CA ASP A 60 -7.49 -10.93 14.41
C ASP A 60 -6.75 -9.58 14.53
N VAL A 61 -7.12 -8.63 13.68
CA VAL A 61 -6.55 -7.27 13.66
C VAL A 61 -7.40 -6.35 14.54
N VAL A 62 -7.28 -6.50 15.86
CA VAL A 62 -8.11 -5.80 16.85
C VAL A 62 -7.55 -4.46 17.34
N SER A 63 -6.30 -4.15 17.01
CA SER A 63 -5.61 -2.94 17.45
C SER A 63 -4.61 -2.45 16.41
N ILE A 64 -4.18 -1.18 16.55
CA ILE A 64 -3.14 -0.59 15.71
C ILE A 64 -1.81 -1.36 15.86
N ASP A 65 -1.49 -1.83 17.07
CA ASP A 65 -0.29 -2.63 17.31
C ASP A 65 -0.35 -4.01 16.62
N ALA A 66 -1.52 -4.66 16.64
CA ALA A 66 -1.72 -5.90 15.90
C ALA A 66 -1.61 -5.68 14.39
N ALA A 67 -2.21 -4.59 13.87
CA ALA A 67 -2.07 -4.21 12.47
C ALA A 67 -0.60 -3.94 12.10
N ARG A 68 0.14 -3.24 12.96
CA ARG A 68 1.57 -2.96 12.78
C ARG A 68 2.39 -4.26 12.73
N ALA A 69 2.20 -5.15 13.69
CA ALA A 69 2.91 -6.43 13.75
C ALA A 69 2.66 -7.27 12.48
N VAL A 70 1.39 -7.39 12.07
CA VAL A 70 1.02 -8.12 10.85
C VAL A 70 1.62 -7.45 9.60
N PHE A 71 1.52 -6.13 9.49
CA PHE A 71 2.11 -5.38 8.38
C PHE A 71 3.60 -5.64 8.26
N THR A 72 4.36 -5.42 9.35
CA THR A 72 5.81 -5.61 9.35
C THR A 72 6.18 -7.03 8.97
N GLN A 73 5.54 -8.04 9.57
CA GLN A 73 5.84 -9.44 9.25
C GLN A 73 5.61 -9.78 7.77
N VAL A 74 4.50 -9.34 7.19
CA VAL A 74 4.17 -9.63 5.80
C VAL A 74 5.10 -8.89 4.84
N MET A 75 5.39 -7.61 5.11
CA MET A 75 6.26 -6.81 4.25
C MET A 75 7.73 -7.24 4.36
N GLU A 76 8.24 -7.60 5.54
CA GLU A 76 9.58 -8.17 5.69
C GLU A 76 9.72 -9.46 4.87
N LYS A 77 8.71 -10.33 4.91
CA LYS A 77 8.69 -11.57 4.13
C LYS A 77 8.61 -11.29 2.63
N GLU A 78 7.80 -10.33 2.20
CA GLU A 78 7.65 -9.96 0.78
C GLU A 78 8.96 -9.46 0.16
N PHE A 79 9.76 -8.73 0.94
CA PHE A 79 11.01 -8.12 0.49
C PHE A 79 12.27 -8.89 0.90
N GLU A 80 12.14 -10.10 1.47
CA GLU A 80 13.26 -10.90 1.98
C GLU A 80 14.28 -11.30 0.90
N ASP A 81 13.83 -11.41 -0.35
CA ASP A 81 14.67 -11.77 -1.50
C ASP A 81 15.49 -10.58 -2.06
N GLY A 82 15.32 -9.39 -1.48
CA GLY A 82 16.00 -8.16 -1.87
C GLY A 82 15.54 -7.57 -3.21
N ILE A 83 14.52 -8.14 -3.86
CA ILE A 83 14.03 -7.66 -5.16
C ILE A 83 13.04 -6.51 -4.93
N ILE A 84 13.40 -5.32 -5.39
CA ILE A 84 12.55 -4.13 -5.32
C ILE A 84 12.10 -3.75 -6.73
N ASN A 85 10.80 -3.50 -6.87
CA ASN A 85 10.23 -2.92 -8.08
C ASN A 85 8.91 -2.21 -7.75
N TRP A 86 8.43 -1.38 -8.67
CA TRP A 86 7.21 -0.61 -8.43
C TRP A 86 5.96 -1.44 -8.15
N GLY A 87 5.82 -2.65 -8.71
CA GLY A 87 4.66 -3.51 -8.43
C GLY A 87 4.63 -3.97 -6.98
N ARG A 88 5.78 -4.35 -6.43
CA ARG A 88 5.95 -4.63 -4.99
C ARG A 88 5.86 -3.38 -4.12
N ILE A 89 6.19 -2.20 -4.62
CA ILE A 89 5.96 -0.97 -3.84
C ILE A 89 4.45 -0.70 -3.72
N VAL A 90 3.68 -0.98 -4.78
CA VAL A 90 2.21 -0.83 -4.75
C VAL A 90 1.53 -1.78 -3.77
N THR A 91 2.03 -3.01 -3.61
CA THR A 91 1.46 -3.98 -2.65
C THR A 91 1.58 -3.49 -1.21
N ILE A 92 2.61 -2.70 -0.86
CA ILE A 92 2.74 -2.06 0.46
C ILE A 92 1.54 -1.16 0.76
N PHE A 93 1.16 -0.29 -0.19
CA PHE A 93 -0.03 0.57 -0.04
C PHE A 93 -1.29 -0.29 0.08
N ALA A 94 -1.47 -1.21 -0.87
CA ALA A 94 -2.64 -2.07 -0.92
C ALA A 94 -2.85 -2.86 0.38
N PHE A 95 -1.79 -3.44 0.93
CA PHE A 95 -1.86 -4.18 2.19
C PHE A 95 -2.16 -3.28 3.39
N GLY A 96 -1.61 -2.06 3.42
CA GLY A 96 -2.03 -1.03 4.38
C GLY A 96 -3.54 -0.74 4.31
N GLY A 97 -4.10 -0.67 3.10
CA GLY A 97 -5.55 -0.53 2.87
C GLY A 97 -6.37 -1.74 3.35
N VAL A 98 -5.88 -2.96 3.14
CA VAL A 98 -6.49 -4.19 3.67
C VAL A 98 -6.55 -4.17 5.19
N LEU A 99 -5.45 -3.83 5.86
CA LEU A 99 -5.37 -3.77 7.32
C LEU A 99 -6.27 -2.67 7.89
N LEU A 100 -6.29 -1.50 7.26
CA LEU A 100 -7.17 -0.41 7.68
C LEU A 100 -8.65 -0.82 7.65
N LYS A 101 -9.10 -1.53 6.60
CA LYS A 101 -10.49 -2.02 6.52
C LYS A 101 -10.81 -3.15 7.50
N ARG A 102 -9.79 -3.82 8.06
CA ARG A 102 -9.94 -4.91 9.03
C ARG A 102 -10.00 -4.43 10.47
N LEU A 103 -9.53 -3.21 10.75
CA LEU A 103 -9.61 -2.62 12.08
C LEU A 103 -11.08 -2.43 12.53
N PRO A 104 -11.36 -2.54 13.84
CA PRO A 104 -12.66 -2.23 14.42
C PRO A 104 -13.20 -0.87 13.96
N ARG A 105 -14.53 -0.77 13.78
CA ARG A 105 -15.19 0.44 13.27
C ARG A 105 -14.93 1.65 14.15
N GLU A 106 -14.82 1.43 15.45
CA GLU A 106 -14.51 2.44 16.46
C GLU A 106 -13.12 3.04 16.26
N LEU A 107 -12.18 2.27 15.71
CA LEU A 107 -10.83 2.75 15.42
C LEU A 107 -10.71 3.44 14.05
N ILE A 108 -11.67 3.26 13.13
CA ILE A 108 -11.66 3.91 11.81
C ILE A 108 -12.69 5.02 11.67
N ALA A 109 -13.27 5.46 12.78
CA ALA A 109 -14.20 6.58 12.79
C ALA A 109 -13.50 7.88 12.33
N PRO A 110 -14.23 8.83 11.70
CA PRO A 110 -13.64 10.01 11.07
C PRO A 110 -12.83 10.92 12.01
N ASP A 111 -13.08 10.84 13.31
CA ASP A 111 -12.42 11.57 14.39
C ASP A 111 -11.18 10.86 14.95
N VAL A 112 -10.89 9.65 14.49
CA VAL A 112 -9.76 8.84 14.95
C VAL A 112 -8.62 8.89 13.95
N ASP A 113 -7.43 9.20 14.46
CA ASP A 113 -6.20 9.38 13.66
C ASP A 113 -5.54 8.05 13.21
N THR A 114 -6.26 6.93 13.27
CA THR A 114 -5.75 5.60 12.90
C THR A 114 -5.22 5.54 11.47
N TYR A 115 -5.89 6.19 10.52
CA TYR A 115 -5.39 6.24 9.13
C TYR A 115 -4.05 6.98 9.02
N LYS A 116 -3.73 7.90 9.95
CA LYS A 116 -2.42 8.58 10.03
C LYS A 116 -1.34 7.65 10.59
N GLU A 117 -1.69 6.81 11.56
CA GLU A 117 -0.78 5.80 12.11
C GLU A 117 -0.43 4.75 11.04
N ILE A 118 -1.42 4.24 10.31
CA ILE A 118 -1.18 3.30 9.22
C ILE A 118 -0.45 3.97 8.05
N SER A 119 -0.74 5.24 7.72
CA SER A 119 -0.01 5.95 6.67
C SER A 119 1.45 6.20 7.04
N TYR A 120 1.74 6.50 8.31
CA TYR A 120 3.09 6.61 8.83
C TYR A 120 3.84 5.28 8.68
N LEU A 121 3.21 4.18 9.10
CA LEU A 121 3.79 2.84 8.99
C LEU A 121 4.14 2.47 7.54
N VAL A 122 3.22 2.72 6.60
CA VAL A 122 3.45 2.50 5.16
C VAL A 122 4.64 3.34 4.67
N ALA A 123 4.67 4.63 5.01
CA ALA A 123 5.74 5.53 4.59
C ALA A 123 7.10 5.16 5.20
N GLU A 124 7.12 4.77 6.48
CA GLU A 124 8.31 4.30 7.19
C GLU A 124 8.91 3.06 6.51
N PHE A 125 8.08 2.07 6.19
CA PHE A 125 8.56 0.87 5.51
C PHE A 125 9.12 1.20 4.12
N ILE A 126 8.38 1.98 3.32
CA ILE A 126 8.81 2.40 1.97
C ILE A 126 10.14 3.13 2.04
N MET A 127 10.27 4.12 2.92
CA MET A 127 11.49 4.94 3.00
C MET A 127 12.69 4.15 3.50
N SER A 128 12.48 3.23 4.44
CA SER A 128 13.56 2.42 5.03
C SER A 128 14.06 1.31 4.11
N HIS A 129 13.17 0.70 3.31
CA HIS A 129 13.52 -0.48 2.50
C HIS A 129 13.64 -0.18 1.01
N THR A 130 12.92 0.82 0.49
CA THR A 130 12.81 1.05 -0.95
C THR A 130 13.18 2.47 -1.40
N GLY A 131 13.46 3.39 -0.46
CA GLY A 131 13.69 4.80 -0.75
C GLY A 131 14.83 5.05 -1.74
N ASP A 132 15.96 4.37 -1.59
CA ASP A 132 17.09 4.52 -2.53
C ASP A 132 16.77 3.99 -3.91
N TRP A 133 16.08 2.84 -3.98
CA TRP A 133 15.63 2.28 -5.25
C TRP A 133 14.67 3.24 -5.96
N ILE A 134 13.70 3.83 -5.22
CA ILE A 134 12.77 4.83 -5.74
C ILE A 134 13.52 6.00 -6.39
N ARG A 135 14.52 6.55 -5.70
CA ARG A 135 15.32 7.68 -6.21
C ARG A 135 16.09 7.29 -7.48
N GLN A 136 16.73 6.13 -7.49
CA GLN A 136 17.49 5.62 -8.63
C GLN A 136 16.60 5.33 -9.86
N HIS A 137 15.31 5.08 -9.63
CA HIS A 137 14.34 4.73 -10.69
C HIS A 137 13.40 5.90 -11.04
N GLY A 138 13.84 7.14 -10.84
CA GLY A 138 13.13 8.35 -11.31
C GLY A 138 12.08 8.88 -10.36
N GLY A 139 11.99 8.35 -9.14
CA GLY A 139 11.05 8.80 -8.12
C GLY A 139 9.59 8.56 -8.52
N TRP A 140 8.68 9.17 -7.77
CA TRP A 140 7.24 8.99 -7.98
C TRP A 140 6.74 9.59 -9.30
N GLU A 141 7.24 10.75 -9.71
CA GLU A 141 6.75 11.41 -10.94
C GLU A 141 7.40 10.85 -12.22
N ASN A 142 8.73 10.74 -12.27
CA ASN A 142 9.42 10.30 -13.49
C ASN A 142 9.59 8.79 -13.58
N GLY A 143 9.43 8.07 -12.46
CA GLY A 143 9.45 6.61 -12.40
C GLY A 143 8.05 6.01 -12.35
N PHE A 144 7.39 6.14 -11.20
CA PHE A 144 6.10 5.47 -10.93
C PHE A 144 5.00 5.91 -11.91
N VAL A 145 4.70 7.22 -12.00
CA VAL A 145 3.65 7.73 -12.90
C VAL A 145 3.95 7.34 -14.34
N ARG A 146 5.19 7.48 -14.82
CA ARG A 146 5.55 7.09 -16.19
C ARG A 146 5.31 5.60 -16.50
N LYS A 147 5.41 4.72 -15.50
CA LYS A 147 5.19 3.28 -15.65
C LYS A 147 3.72 2.87 -15.59
N PHE A 148 2.93 3.53 -14.74
CA PHE A 148 1.56 3.12 -14.43
C PHE A 148 0.47 4.00 -15.02
N GLU A 149 0.80 5.22 -15.42
CA GLU A 149 -0.14 6.06 -16.12
C GLU A 149 -0.47 5.44 -17.49
N PRO A 150 -1.75 5.31 -17.86
CA PRO A 150 -2.13 4.59 -19.05
C PRO A 150 -1.58 5.24 -20.33
N LYS A 151 -1.02 4.42 -21.23
CA LYS A 151 -1.28 4.58 -22.67
C LYS A 151 -2.49 3.72 -23.12
N SER A 152 -2.80 2.66 -22.36
CA SER A 152 -4.02 1.84 -22.36
C SER A 152 -4.06 0.99 -21.07
N GLY A 153 -5.12 1.07 -20.27
CA GLY A 153 -5.14 0.68 -18.84
C GLY A 153 -5.10 -0.82 -18.49
N TRP A 154 -5.10 -1.73 -19.46
CA TRP A 154 -5.19 -3.19 -19.21
C TRP A 154 -3.83 -3.89 -19.05
N LEU A 155 -2.76 -3.37 -19.68
CA LEU A 155 -1.45 -4.03 -19.72
C LEU A 155 -0.64 -3.85 -18.42
N THR A 156 -0.88 -2.77 -17.67
CA THR A 156 -0.27 -2.51 -16.36
C THR A 156 -0.80 -3.45 -15.27
N PHE A 157 -2.07 -3.86 -15.37
CA PHE A 157 -2.71 -4.82 -14.46
C PHE A 157 -2.07 -6.21 -14.51
N VAL A 158 -1.80 -6.75 -15.70
CA VAL A 158 -1.22 -8.10 -15.87
C VAL A 158 0.19 -8.22 -15.27
N GLY A 159 1.01 -7.17 -15.38
CA GLY A 159 2.38 -7.18 -14.87
C GLY A 159 2.48 -7.14 -13.34
N VAL A 160 1.58 -6.41 -12.67
CA VAL A 160 1.53 -6.32 -11.19
C VAL A 160 0.91 -7.58 -10.59
N MET A 161 -0.12 -8.13 -11.23
CA MET A 161 -0.79 -9.36 -10.79
C MET A 161 0.15 -10.57 -10.76
N GLY A 162 1.07 -10.68 -11.72
CA GLY A 162 2.09 -11.73 -11.72
C GLY A 162 3.01 -11.70 -10.48
N GLN A 163 3.22 -10.53 -9.88
CA GLN A 163 4.08 -10.35 -8.70
C GLN A 163 3.32 -10.55 -7.39
N ILE A 164 2.05 -10.13 -7.35
CA ILE A 164 1.12 -10.39 -6.24
C ILE A 164 0.97 -11.90 -6.01
N CYS A 165 0.90 -12.71 -7.08
CA CYS A 165 0.87 -14.17 -6.98
C CYS A 165 2.03 -14.77 -6.17
N ALA A 166 3.24 -14.19 -6.23
CA ALA A 166 4.38 -14.71 -5.48
C ALA A 166 4.25 -14.43 -3.97
N VAL A 167 3.80 -13.23 -3.60
CA VAL A 167 3.54 -12.84 -2.20
C VAL A 167 2.37 -13.62 -1.61
N LEU A 168 1.30 -13.80 -2.39
CA LEU A 168 0.17 -14.65 -2.05
C LEU A 168 0.57 -16.13 -1.89
N SER A 169 1.55 -16.60 -2.65
CA SER A 169 2.08 -17.97 -2.53
C SER A 169 2.91 -18.14 -1.25
N LEU A 170 3.65 -17.12 -0.81
CA LEU A 170 4.40 -17.15 0.45
C LEU A 170 3.46 -17.18 1.66
N LEU A 171 2.36 -16.43 1.65
CA LEU A 171 1.38 -16.45 2.75
C LEU A 171 0.60 -17.76 2.84
N LYS A 172 0.42 -18.48 1.71
CA LYS A 172 -0.10 -19.85 1.70
C LYS A 172 0.87 -20.88 2.30
N GLN A 173 2.16 -20.60 2.42
CA GLN A 173 3.12 -21.53 3.03
C GLN A 173 3.14 -21.49 4.56
N PHE A 174 2.52 -20.48 5.16
CA PHE A 174 2.35 -20.38 6.61
C PHE A 174 1.13 -21.16 7.13
N TYR A 175 0.42 -21.91 6.27
CA TYR A 175 -0.65 -22.86 6.62
C TYR A 175 -0.76 -24.05 5.67
#